data_AF-A0A1I6Y018-F1
#
_entry.id   AF-A0A1I6Y018-F1
#
_cell.length_a   1.000
_cell.length_b   1.000
_cell.length_c   1.000
_cell.angle_alpha   90.00
_cell.angle_beta   90.00
_cell.angle_gamma   90.00
#
_symmetry.space_group_name_H-M   'P 1'
#
loop_
_entity.id
_entity.type
_entity.pdbx_description
1 polymer ?
#
loop_
_entity_poly.entity_id
_entity_poly.type
_entity_poly.pdbx_seq_one_letter_code
_entity_poly.pdbx_strand_id
1 'polypeptide(L)'
;MPNVDLRIVPASAGWTPALEGPFVLIDFDADSPIVHLENRRAALFFHEADDIAAYRTAVDKVKEVSMTAAESTALIANVITELEKSV
;
A
#
# COMPACT_ATOMS: atom_id res chain seq x y z
N MET A 1 1.62 16.12 4.11
CA MET A 1 3.04 15.70 4.26
C MET A 1 3.63 15.63 2.86
N PRO A 2 4.73 16.33 2.56
CA PRO A 2 5.22 16.44 1.17
C PRO A 2 5.69 15.12 0.57
N ASN A 3 6.01 14.12 1.41
CA ASN A 3 6.65 12.88 0.98
C ASN A 3 5.78 11.62 1.21
N VAL A 4 4.47 11.79 1.44
CA VAL A 4 3.57 10.67 1.73
C VAL A 4 2.30 10.79 0.90
N ASP A 5 2.04 9.75 0.12
CA ASP A 5 0.80 9.54 -0.62
C ASP A 5 0.00 8.43 0.09
N LEU A 6 -1.06 8.82 0.79
CA LEU A 6 -1.97 7.91 1.48
C LEU A 6 -3.17 7.62 0.59
N ARG A 7 -3.39 6.34 0.29
CA ARG A 7 -4.51 5.90 -0.53
C ARG A 7 -5.32 4.81 0.16
N ILE A 8 -6.62 4.82 -0.07
CA ILE A 8 -7.56 3.82 0.43
C ILE A 8 -8.00 2.91 -0.73
N VAL A 9 -7.91 1.60 -0.52
CA VAL A 9 -8.56 0.60 -1.38
C VAL A 9 -10.01 0.44 -0.89
N PRO A 10 -11.03 0.76 -1.72
CA PRO A 10 -12.41 0.61 -1.31
C PRO A 10 -12.80 -0.87 -1.19
N ALA A 11 -13.68 -1.21 -0.25
CA ALA A 11 -14.14 -2.59 -0.05
C ALA A 11 -14.84 -3.19 -1.29
N SER A 12 -15.35 -2.34 -2.18
CA SER A 12 -15.95 -2.73 -3.46
C SER A 12 -14.93 -3.10 -4.55
N ALA A 13 -13.63 -2.89 -4.32
CA ALA A 13 -12.57 -3.22 -5.29
C ALA A 13 -12.42 -4.72 -5.56
N GLY A 14 -13.05 -5.58 -4.75
CA GLY A 14 -12.94 -7.03 -4.86
C GLY A 14 -11.55 -7.52 -4.45
N TRP A 15 -11.05 -8.53 -5.15
CA TRP A 15 -9.75 -9.10 -4.84
C TRP A 15 -8.60 -8.23 -5.38
N THR A 16 -7.60 -7.97 -4.55
CA THR A 16 -6.37 -7.28 -4.93
C THR A 16 -5.16 -7.98 -4.30
N PRO A 17 -3.95 -7.83 -4.86
CA PRO A 17 -2.73 -8.37 -4.24
C PRO A 17 -2.47 -7.88 -2.80
N ALA A 18 -3.04 -6.74 -2.38
CA ALA A 18 -2.92 -6.27 -0.99
C ALA A 18 -3.59 -7.22 0.02
N LEU A 19 -4.49 -8.11 -0.44
CA LEU A 19 -5.12 -9.14 0.39
C LEU A 19 -4.22 -10.36 0.62
N GLU A 20 -3.11 -10.51 -0.11
CA GLU A 20 -2.14 -11.60 0.08
C GLU A 20 -1.26 -11.36 1.31
N GLY A 21 -1.12 -10.11 1.73
CA GLY A 21 -0.39 -9.71 2.93
C GLY A 21 0.35 -8.38 2.77
N PRO A 22 0.76 -7.75 3.88
CA PRO A 22 1.54 -6.52 3.83
C PRO A 22 2.96 -6.77 3.34
N PHE A 23 3.48 -5.84 2.55
CA PHE A 23 4.88 -5.81 2.13
C PHE A 23 5.37 -4.37 2.00
N VAL A 24 6.69 -4.19 1.97
CA VAL A 24 7.34 -2.91 1.67
C VAL A 24 8.25 -3.10 0.47
N LEU A 25 7.99 -2.39 -0.62
CA LEU A 25 8.90 -2.26 -1.75
C LEU A 25 9.74 -0.99 -1.55
N ILE A 26 11.06 -1.13 -1.55
CA ILE A 26 11.99 -0.03 -1.33
C ILE A 26 12.81 0.15 -2.61
N ASP A 27 12.73 1.35 -3.16
CA ASP A 27 13.51 1.80 -4.31
C ASP A 27 14.69 2.65 -3.83
N PHE A 28 15.86 2.44 -4.43
CA PHE A 28 17.08 3.20 -4.17
C PHE A 28 17.56 3.87 -5.45
N ASP A 29 18.16 5.05 -5.33
CA ASP A 29 18.69 5.78 -6.49
C ASP A 29 19.97 5.11 -7.07
N ALA A 30 20.74 4.44 -6.22
CA ALA A 30 22.06 3.89 -6.57
C ALA A 30 22.18 2.36 -6.40
N ASP A 31 21.16 1.70 -5.85
CA ASP A 31 21.18 0.28 -5.50
C ASP A 31 19.97 -0.47 -6.06
N SER A 32 20.02 -1.81 -6.06
CA SER A 32 18.90 -2.64 -6.49
C SER A 32 17.74 -2.57 -5.49
N PRO A 33 16.48 -2.54 -5.96
CA PRO A 33 15.32 -2.49 -5.08
C PRO A 33 15.22 -3.75 -4.23
N ILE A 34 14.60 -3.63 -3.06
CA ILE A 34 14.31 -4.76 -2.19
C ILE A 34 12.83 -4.79 -1.82
N VAL A 35 12.30 -5.99 -1.65
CA VAL A 35 10.99 -6.21 -1.04
C VAL A 35 11.17 -6.83 0.33
N HIS A 36 10.56 -6.22 1.33
CA HIS A 36 10.55 -6.68 2.71
C HIS A 36 9.15 -7.18 3.10
N LEU A 37 9.08 -8.44 3.56
CA LEU A 37 7.90 -9.03 4.17
C LEU A 37 8.18 -9.27 5.65
N GLU A 38 7.40 -8.61 6.51
CA GLU A 38 7.50 -8.77 7.95
C GLU A 38 6.50 -9.83 8.43
N ASN A 39 6.99 -10.82 9.19
CA ASN A 39 6.18 -11.77 9.92
C ASN A 39 6.53 -11.70 11.41
N ARG A 40 5.62 -12.14 12.28
CA ARG A 40 5.75 -12.01 13.75
C ARG A 40 7.11 -12.40 14.35
N ARG A 41 7.84 -13.34 13.74
CA ARG A 41 9.12 -13.85 14.23
C ARG A 41 10.19 -13.99 13.13
N ALA A 42 9.94 -13.49 11.93
CA ALA A 42 10.84 -13.66 10.79
C ALA A 42 10.57 -12.58 9.74
N ALA A 43 11.61 -12.23 8.99
CA ALA A 43 11.49 -11.36 7.83
C ALA A 43 12.02 -12.06 6.59
N LEU A 44 11.44 -11.74 5.43
CA LEU A 44 11.94 -12.15 4.12
C LEU A 44 12.36 -10.90 3.34
N PHE A 45 13.48 -11.01 2.62
CA PHE A 45 14.02 -9.96 1.78
C PHE A 45 14.22 -10.50 0.36
N PHE A 46 13.34 -10.12 -0.55
CA PHE A 46 13.48 -10.46 -1.96
C PHE A 46 14.26 -9.38 -2.71
N HIS A 47 15.19 -9.81 -3.55
CA HIS A 47 16.08 -8.95 -4.34
C HIS A 47 16.35 -9.50 -5.74
N GLU A 48 15.84 -10.69 -6.05
CA GLU A 48 15.92 -11.26 -7.39
C GLU A 48 14.95 -10.55 -8.34
N ALA A 49 15.34 -10.40 -9.61
CA ALA A 49 14.62 -9.57 -10.58
C ALA A 49 13.14 -10.00 -10.75
N ASP A 50 12.86 -11.30 -10.77
CA ASP A 50 11.51 -11.84 -10.94
C ASP A 50 10.62 -11.56 -9.73
N ASP A 51 11.17 -11.66 -8.51
CA ASP A 51 10.44 -11.31 -7.29
C ASP A 51 10.09 -9.82 -7.29
N ILE A 52 11.07 -8.95 -7.59
CA ILE A 52 10.86 -7.50 -7.68
C ILE A 52 9.77 -7.17 -8.71
N ALA A 53 9.80 -7.82 -9.89
CA ALA A 53 8.81 -7.59 -10.94
C ALA A 53 7.39 -7.99 -10.49
N ALA A 54 7.25 -9.09 -9.76
CA ALA A 54 5.97 -9.53 -9.21
C ALA A 54 5.40 -8.50 -8.21
N TYR A 55 6.21 -7.99 -7.29
CA TYR A 55 5.76 -7.00 -6.31
C TYR A 55 5.49 -5.62 -6.89
N ARG A 56 6.22 -5.19 -7.93
CA ARG A 56 5.85 -3.96 -8.67
C ARG A 56 4.49 -4.10 -9.34
N THR A 57 4.24 -5.23 -9.99
CA THR A 57 2.92 -5.54 -10.59
C THR A 57 1.82 -5.52 -9.52
N ALA A 58 2.10 -6.02 -8.31
CA ALA A 58 1.17 -5.95 -7.19
C ALA A 58 0.88 -4.50 -6.77
N VAL A 59 1.92 -3.65 -6.64
CA VAL A 59 1.77 -2.22 -6.33
C VAL A 59 0.91 -1.52 -7.38
N ASP A 60 1.15 -1.76 -8.66
CA ASP A 60 0.41 -1.11 -9.76
C ASP A 60 -1.07 -1.52 -9.75
N LYS A 61 -1.37 -2.81 -9.59
CA LYS A 61 -2.75 -3.32 -9.47
C LYS A 61 -3.48 -2.72 -8.27
N VAL A 62 -2.82 -2.63 -7.12
CA VAL A 62 -3.40 -2.03 -5.91
C VAL A 62 -3.66 -0.54 -6.13
N LYS A 63 -2.72 0.18 -6.78
CA LYS A 63 -2.89 1.60 -7.09
C LYS A 63 -4.02 1.87 -8.08
N GLU A 64 -4.22 1.00 -9.07
CA GLU A 64 -5.27 1.15 -10.10
C GLU A 64 -6.68 1.19 -9.49
N VAL A 65 -6.91 0.36 -8.47
CA VAL A 65 -8.22 0.27 -7.80
C VAL A 65 -8.33 1.15 -6.55
N SER A 66 -7.23 1.77 -6.13
CA SER A 66 -7.21 2.68 -4.97
C SER A 66 -7.84 4.02 -5.32
N MET A 67 -8.50 4.63 -4.33
CA MET A 67 -8.87 6.04 -4.40
C MET A 67 -7.63 6.92 -4.56
N THR A 68 -7.80 8.10 -5.17
CA THR A 68 -6.73 9.10 -5.20
C THR A 68 -6.37 9.56 -3.79
N ALA A 69 -5.19 10.18 -3.63
CA ALA A 69 -4.74 10.73 -2.36
C ALA A 69 -5.75 11.74 -1.77
N ALA A 70 -6.31 12.59 -2.65
CA ALA A 70 -7.27 13.62 -2.27
C ALA A 70 -8.60 13.02 -1.80
N GLU A 71 -9.14 12.06 -2.54
CA GLU A 71 -10.37 11.36 -2.17
C GLU A 71 -10.21 10.56 -0.88
N SER A 72 -9.04 9.91 -0.71
CA SER A 72 -8.72 9.15 0.50
C SER A 72 -8.66 10.07 1.72
N THR A 73 -8.00 11.22 1.59
CA THR A 73 -7.91 12.23 2.67
C THR A 73 -9.29 12.77 3.02
N ALA A 74 -10.13 13.06 2.02
CA ALA A 74 -11.50 13.52 2.23
C ALA A 74 -12.36 12.46 2.94
N LEU A 75 -12.25 11.19 2.53
CA LEU A 75 -12.96 10.08 3.17
C LEU A 75 -12.56 9.95 4.64
N ILE A 76 -11.26 9.98 4.95
CA ILE A 76 -10.76 9.90 6.34
C ILE A 76 -11.31 11.06 7.18
N ALA A 77 -11.26 12.30 6.66
CA ALA A 77 -11.77 13.47 7.37
C ALA A 77 -13.28 13.37 7.64
N ASN A 78 -14.05 12.84 6.68
CA ASN A 78 -15.49 12.61 6.84
C ASN A 78 -15.77 11.57 7.93
N VAL A 79 -15.07 10.43 7.91
CA VAL A 79 -15.21 9.37 8.93
C VAL A 79 -14.88 9.90 10.33
N ILE A 80 -13.81 10.69 10.47
CA ILE A 80 -13.46 11.34 11.74
C ILE A 80 -14.62 12.22 12.23
N THR A 81 -15.14 13.07 11.35
CA THR A 81 -16.25 13.99 11.68
C THR A 81 -17.52 13.24 12.12
N GLU A 82 -17.85 12.13 11.47
CA GLU A 82 -19.01 11.31 11.84
C GLU A 82 -18.83 10.62 13.19
N LEU A 83 -17.62 10.10 13.47
CA LEU A 83 -17.30 9.46 14.74
C LEU A 83 -17.34 10.46 15.90
N GLU A 84 -16.79 11.67 15.73
CA GLU A 84 -16.81 12.71 16.77
C GLU A 84 -18.22 13.19 17.12
N LYS A 85 -19.13 13.24 16.15
CA LYS A 85 -20.56 13.59 16.39
C LYS A 85 -21.36 12.49 17.08
N SER A 86 -20.84 11.26 17.09
CA SER A 86 -21.50 10.08 17.65
C SER A 86 -21.12 9.82 19.11
N VAL A 87 -20.30 10.68 19.71
CA VAL A 87 -19.87 10.67 21.12
C VAL A 87 -20.67 11.66 21.95
#